data_AF-A0A0B5HEY5-F1
#
_entry.id   AF-A0A0B5HEY5-F1
#
_cell.length_a   1.000
_cell.length_b   1.000
_cell.length_c   1.000
_cell.angle_alpha   90.00
_cell.angle_beta   90.00
_cell.angle_gamma   90.00
#
_symmetry.space_group_name_H-M   'P 1'
#
loop_
_entity.id
_entity.type
_entity.pdbx_description
1 polymer ?
#
loop_
_entity_poly.entity_id
_entity_poly.type
_entity_poly.pdbx_seq_one_letter_code
_entity_poly.pdbx_strand_id
1 'polypeptide(L)'
;RFTCKGKPVYHFLGTSTFSQYTVVSDVNLCKIDNDVNLERVCLLGCGFPTGYGAAINTAKVTPGSTCAVFGLGSVGLSALIGCKVAGASRIIAIDINSEKFTKAKALGATDCLNPRDQQKPIQEVILEMTNGGVDFAFDCVGGLEVVKAALNCTTVGWGSCTLIGVAMENKELIFTPMEILMGRTINGTLFGGWKSIDSIPKLVTDYKNKKFNLDALVTNTWPFD
;
A
#
# COMPACT_ATOMS: atom_id res chain seq x y z
N ARG A 1 -22.53 21.21 0.30
CA ARG A 1 -23.24 21.38 -0.98
C ARG A 1 -24.42 20.39 -1.11
N PHE A 2 -24.53 19.41 -0.23
CA PHE A 2 -25.67 18.50 -0.15
C PHE A 2 -26.68 18.94 0.92
N THR A 3 -27.96 18.75 0.63
CA THR A 3 -29.06 18.91 1.59
C THR A 3 -30.09 17.81 1.39
N CYS A 4 -30.64 17.26 2.47
CA CYS A 4 -31.76 16.32 2.44
C CYS A 4 -32.89 16.85 3.32
N LYS A 5 -34.09 17.02 2.74
CA LYS A 5 -35.26 17.60 3.43
C LYS A 5 -34.94 18.92 4.17
N GLY A 6 -34.18 19.80 3.52
CA GLY A 6 -33.76 21.09 4.06
C GLY A 6 -32.63 21.05 5.11
N LYS A 7 -32.11 19.87 5.48
CA LYS A 7 -30.99 19.73 6.42
C LYS A 7 -29.67 19.48 5.69
N PRO A 8 -28.54 20.08 6.13
CA PRO A 8 -27.24 19.81 5.54
C PRO A 8 -26.83 18.35 5.65
N VAL A 9 -26.22 17.83 4.59
CA VAL A 9 -25.49 16.55 4.60
C VAL A 9 -24.02 16.87 4.38
N TYR A 10 -23.17 16.38 5.29
CA TYR A 10 -21.74 16.71 5.28
C TYR A 10 -21.01 16.05 4.12
N HIS A 11 -19.95 16.72 3.66
CA HIS A 11 -19.01 16.11 2.73
C HIS A 11 -18.10 15.13 3.48
N PHE A 12 -17.55 14.17 2.74
CA PHE A 12 -16.55 13.23 3.24
C PHE A 12 -15.29 13.31 2.37
N LEU A 13 -14.13 13.51 3.02
CA LEU A 13 -12.80 13.63 2.39
C LEU A 13 -12.73 14.62 1.22
N GLY A 14 -13.61 15.64 1.19
CA GLY A 14 -13.65 16.62 0.11
C GLY A 14 -14.05 16.06 -1.26
N THR A 15 -14.56 14.83 -1.34
CA THR A 15 -14.92 14.15 -2.60
C THR A 15 -16.38 13.71 -2.63
N SER A 16 -16.88 13.03 -1.59
CA SER A 16 -18.26 12.53 -1.49
C SER A 16 -18.75 11.81 -2.76
N THR A 17 -18.02 10.76 -3.18
CA THR A 17 -18.27 10.05 -4.45
C THR A 17 -19.48 9.10 -4.43
N PHE A 18 -20.14 8.91 -3.29
CA PHE A 18 -21.39 8.15 -3.19
C PHE A 18 -22.61 9.06 -3.45
N SER A 19 -22.63 9.67 -4.63
CA SER A 19 -23.68 10.53 -5.14
C SER A 19 -23.53 10.63 -6.66
N GLN A 20 -24.64 10.71 -7.40
CA GLN A 20 -24.60 10.88 -8.86
C GLN A 20 -23.89 12.19 -9.29
N TYR A 21 -23.92 13.21 -8.43
CA TYR A 21 -23.22 14.47 -8.62
C TYR A 21 -22.54 14.91 -7.32
N THR A 22 -21.36 15.52 -7.43
CA THR A 22 -20.64 16.09 -6.29
C THR A 22 -20.01 17.43 -6.67
N VAL A 23 -19.66 18.20 -5.66
CA VAL A 23 -18.91 19.46 -5.80
C VAL A 23 -17.62 19.30 -5.03
N VAL A 24 -16.50 19.46 -5.74
CA VAL A 24 -15.14 19.35 -5.20
C VAL A 24 -14.40 20.66 -5.41
N SER A 25 -13.34 20.89 -4.64
CA SER A 25 -12.39 21.95 -4.97
C SER A 25 -11.62 21.57 -6.23
N ASP A 26 -11.31 22.56 -7.05
CA ASP A 26 -10.36 22.46 -8.16
C ASP A 26 -9.00 21.86 -7.75
N VAL A 27 -8.49 22.17 -6.55
CA VAL A 27 -7.23 21.60 -6.02
C VAL A 27 -7.30 20.09 -5.72
N ASN A 28 -8.49 19.49 -5.78
CA ASN A 28 -8.70 18.04 -5.66
C ASN A 28 -9.09 17.39 -7.00
N LEU A 29 -9.09 18.13 -8.09
CA LEU A 29 -9.56 17.67 -9.40
C LEU A 29 -8.39 17.34 -10.32
N CYS A 30 -8.20 16.05 -10.61
CA CYS A 30 -7.19 15.57 -11.55
C CYS A 30 -7.84 15.33 -12.92
N LYS A 31 -7.45 16.09 -13.94
CA LYS A 31 -7.91 15.85 -15.31
C LYS A 31 -7.20 14.64 -15.90
N ILE A 32 -7.96 13.65 -16.36
CA ILE A 32 -7.45 12.42 -16.99
C ILE A 32 -7.93 12.34 -18.44
N ASP A 33 -7.33 11.43 -19.23
CA ASP A 33 -7.77 11.19 -20.60
C ASP A 33 -9.23 10.70 -20.66
N ASN A 34 -9.94 11.04 -21.73
CA ASN A 34 -11.36 10.67 -21.91
C ASN A 34 -11.56 9.22 -22.40
N ASP A 35 -10.51 8.57 -22.91
CA ASP A 35 -10.54 7.25 -23.56
C ASP A 35 -10.13 6.12 -22.61
N VAL A 36 -10.45 6.25 -21.31
CA VAL A 36 -10.05 5.29 -20.27
C VAL A 36 -11.23 4.65 -19.58
N ASN A 37 -11.03 3.41 -19.12
CA ASN A 37 -12.05 2.71 -18.34
C ASN A 37 -12.19 3.34 -16.94
N LEU A 38 -13.21 4.20 -16.77
CA LEU A 38 -13.52 4.88 -15.52
C LEU A 38 -13.78 3.92 -14.35
N GLU A 39 -14.29 2.71 -14.62
CA GLU A 39 -14.51 1.68 -13.59
C GLU A 39 -13.21 1.09 -13.03
N ARG A 40 -12.07 1.34 -13.68
CA ARG A 40 -10.75 0.87 -13.22
C ARG A 40 -9.93 2.01 -12.68
N VAL A 41 -9.88 3.13 -13.41
CA VAL A 41 -9.08 4.28 -12.98
C VAL A 41 -9.66 4.97 -11.74
N CYS A 42 -10.90 4.69 -11.33
CA CYS A 42 -11.43 5.12 -10.05
C CYS A 42 -10.60 4.62 -8.84
N LEU A 43 -9.89 3.50 -8.97
CA LEU A 43 -8.97 2.99 -7.95
C LEU A 43 -7.73 3.89 -7.75
N LEU A 44 -7.42 4.73 -8.73
CA LEU A 44 -6.29 5.68 -8.70
C LEU A 44 -6.56 6.90 -7.79
N GLY A 45 -7.71 6.97 -7.13
CA GLY A 45 -8.03 8.03 -6.17
C GLY A 45 -7.61 7.73 -4.72
N CYS A 46 -7.21 6.49 -4.38
CA CYS A 46 -6.93 6.13 -2.99
C CYS A 46 -5.91 4.97 -2.83
N GLY A 47 -6.40 3.75 -2.65
CA GLY A 47 -5.58 2.63 -2.14
C GLY A 47 -4.48 2.17 -3.11
N PHE A 48 -4.75 2.16 -4.41
CA PHE A 48 -3.75 1.71 -5.38
C PHE A 48 -2.51 2.61 -5.44
N PRO A 49 -2.64 3.93 -5.71
CA PRO A 49 -1.49 4.84 -5.70
C PRO A 49 -0.76 4.83 -4.36
N THR A 50 -1.49 4.66 -3.25
CA THR A 50 -0.91 4.61 -1.91
C THR A 50 0.09 3.47 -1.76
N GLY A 51 -0.33 2.23 -2.01
CA GLY A 51 0.58 1.08 -1.90
C GLY A 51 1.63 1.06 -3.01
N TYR A 52 1.22 1.27 -4.26
CA TYR A 52 2.13 1.26 -5.41
C TYR A 52 3.23 2.31 -5.26
N GLY A 53 2.86 3.54 -4.92
CA GLY A 53 3.78 4.65 -4.68
C GLY A 53 4.63 4.47 -3.42
N ALA A 54 4.14 3.78 -2.38
CA ALA A 54 4.95 3.44 -1.23
C ALA A 54 6.21 2.66 -1.65
N ALA A 55 6.06 1.69 -2.54
CA ALA A 55 7.19 0.91 -3.06
C ALA A 55 8.08 1.74 -3.99
N ILE A 56 7.50 2.41 -5.00
CA ILE A 56 8.32 3.01 -6.07
C ILE A 56 8.84 4.43 -5.76
N ASN A 57 8.11 5.21 -4.96
CA ASN A 57 8.47 6.61 -4.68
C ASN A 57 9.09 6.78 -3.30
N THR A 58 8.47 6.20 -2.27
CA THR A 58 8.89 6.39 -0.88
C THR A 58 10.06 5.47 -0.53
N ALA A 59 9.85 4.16 -0.60
CA ALA A 59 10.89 3.18 -0.32
C ALA A 59 11.95 3.13 -1.43
N LYS A 60 11.55 3.44 -2.67
CA LYS A 60 12.41 3.35 -3.87
C LYS A 60 13.05 1.96 -3.98
N VAL A 61 12.18 0.95 -3.95
CA VAL A 61 12.57 -0.46 -4.13
C VAL A 61 13.51 -0.60 -5.33
N THR A 62 14.59 -1.34 -5.14
CA THR A 62 15.64 -1.51 -6.16
C THR A 62 15.56 -2.88 -6.83
N PRO A 63 15.95 -3.00 -8.10
CA PRO A 63 16.03 -4.30 -8.75
C PRO A 63 16.91 -5.28 -7.97
N GLY A 64 16.43 -6.50 -7.79
CA GLY A 64 17.11 -7.55 -7.03
C GLY A 64 16.84 -7.54 -5.53
N SER A 65 16.22 -6.50 -4.97
CA SER A 65 15.97 -6.42 -3.52
C SER A 65 14.93 -7.42 -3.02
N THR A 66 14.93 -7.64 -1.71
CA THR A 66 13.95 -8.42 -0.98
C THR A 66 12.92 -7.53 -0.29
N CYS A 67 11.64 -7.89 -0.37
CA CYS A 67 10.55 -7.10 0.19
C CYS A 67 9.66 -7.94 1.12
N ALA A 68 9.17 -7.34 2.21
CA ALA A 68 8.10 -7.88 3.05
C ALA A 68 6.89 -6.94 3.05
N VAL A 69 5.70 -7.46 2.77
CA VAL A 69 4.46 -6.69 2.75
C VAL A 69 3.50 -7.22 3.80
N PHE A 70 3.26 -6.43 4.85
CA PHE A 70 2.37 -6.78 5.95
C PHE A 70 0.96 -6.23 5.70
N GLY A 71 -0.02 -7.14 5.65
CA GLY A 71 -1.41 -6.85 5.34
C GLY A 71 -1.67 -6.88 3.84
N LEU A 72 -2.54 -7.78 3.38
CA LEU A 72 -2.85 -8.01 1.97
C LEU A 72 -4.25 -7.48 1.59
N GLY A 73 -4.57 -6.28 2.09
CA GLY A 73 -5.70 -5.48 1.62
C GLY A 73 -5.40 -4.77 0.29
N SER A 74 -6.26 -3.83 -0.11
CA SER A 74 -6.07 -3.06 -1.36
C SER A 74 -4.71 -2.36 -1.43
N VAL A 75 -4.29 -1.74 -0.33
CA VAL A 75 -2.99 -1.04 -0.22
C VAL A 75 -1.84 -2.04 -0.31
N GLY A 76 -1.84 -3.11 0.48
CA GLY A 76 -0.74 -4.08 0.48
C GLY A 76 -0.59 -4.84 -0.83
N LEU A 77 -1.68 -5.26 -1.46
CA LEU A 77 -1.62 -5.84 -2.81
C LEU A 77 -1.06 -4.85 -3.83
N SER A 78 -1.32 -3.55 -3.66
CA SER A 78 -0.75 -2.51 -4.53
C SER A 78 0.72 -2.25 -4.25
N ALA A 79 1.16 -2.33 -2.98
CA ALA A 79 2.58 -2.27 -2.62
C ALA A 79 3.36 -3.47 -3.19
N LEU A 80 2.76 -4.66 -3.13
CA LEU A 80 3.30 -5.87 -3.75
C LEU A 80 3.47 -5.71 -5.27
N ILE A 81 2.46 -5.17 -5.96
CA ILE A 81 2.56 -4.83 -7.40
C ILE A 81 3.71 -3.84 -7.62
N GLY A 82 3.83 -2.80 -6.79
CA GLY A 82 4.92 -1.83 -6.86
C GLY A 82 6.30 -2.47 -6.69
N CYS A 83 6.46 -3.37 -5.72
CA CYS A 83 7.71 -4.12 -5.51
C CYS A 83 8.07 -4.97 -6.74
N LYS A 84 7.09 -5.66 -7.32
CA LYS A 84 7.28 -6.46 -8.54
C LYS A 84 7.70 -5.60 -9.71
N VAL A 85 7.01 -4.48 -9.94
CA VAL A 85 7.32 -3.54 -11.03
C VAL A 85 8.72 -2.93 -10.86
N ALA A 86 9.13 -2.67 -9.62
CA ALA A 86 10.47 -2.17 -9.29
C ALA A 86 11.59 -3.24 -9.46
N GLY A 87 11.23 -4.50 -9.69
CA GLY A 87 12.18 -5.58 -9.94
C GLY A 87 12.70 -6.28 -8.68
N ALA A 88 11.96 -6.25 -7.57
CA ALA A 88 12.30 -7.04 -6.39
C ALA A 88 12.42 -8.53 -6.74
N SER A 89 13.47 -9.20 -6.25
CA SER A 89 13.74 -10.62 -6.54
C SER A 89 12.88 -11.55 -5.68
N ARG A 90 12.52 -11.10 -4.48
CA ARG A 90 11.72 -11.85 -3.51
C ARG A 90 10.73 -10.93 -2.84
N ILE A 91 9.46 -11.33 -2.80
CA ILE A 91 8.38 -10.56 -2.19
C ILE A 91 7.60 -11.48 -1.25
N ILE A 92 7.80 -11.28 0.05
CA ILE A 92 7.17 -12.03 1.13
C ILE A 92 5.86 -11.33 1.48
N ALA A 93 4.74 -12.01 1.27
CA ALA A 93 3.39 -11.51 1.57
C ALA A 93 2.93 -12.03 2.94
N ILE A 94 2.56 -11.13 3.86
CA ILE A 94 2.20 -11.49 5.24
C ILE A 94 0.76 -11.06 5.53
N ASP A 95 -0.11 -12.00 5.90
CA ASP A 95 -1.48 -11.73 6.37
C ASP A 95 -1.97 -12.85 7.27
N ILE A 96 -2.88 -12.53 8.20
CA ILE A 96 -3.52 -13.53 9.08
C ILE A 96 -4.62 -14.33 8.37
N ASN A 97 -5.09 -13.87 7.21
CA ASN A 97 -6.04 -14.58 6.37
C ASN A 97 -5.32 -15.19 5.15
N SER A 98 -5.06 -16.50 5.25
CA SER A 98 -4.39 -17.29 4.21
C SER A 98 -5.13 -17.36 2.88
N GLU A 99 -6.44 -17.10 2.83
CA GLU A 99 -7.22 -17.07 1.58
C GLU A 99 -6.72 -15.99 0.61
N LYS A 100 -6.11 -14.92 1.15
CA LYS A 100 -5.55 -13.81 0.35
C LYS A 100 -4.28 -14.21 -0.40
N PHE A 101 -3.61 -15.30 -0.01
CA PHE A 101 -2.32 -15.69 -0.58
C PHE A 101 -2.39 -16.11 -2.05
N THR A 102 -3.49 -16.74 -2.47
CA THR A 102 -3.70 -17.08 -3.88
C THR A 102 -3.65 -15.83 -4.75
N LYS A 103 -4.33 -14.76 -4.33
CA LYS A 103 -4.32 -13.48 -5.03
C LYS A 103 -2.96 -12.79 -4.96
N ALA A 104 -2.30 -12.81 -3.80
CA ALA A 104 -0.97 -12.22 -3.63
C ALA A 104 0.08 -12.89 -4.55
N LYS A 105 0.07 -14.22 -4.66
CA LYS A 105 0.95 -14.97 -5.59
C LYS A 105 0.70 -14.61 -7.04
N ALA A 106 -0.57 -14.54 -7.46
CA ALA A 106 -0.92 -14.12 -8.81
C ALA A 106 -0.41 -12.70 -9.14
N LEU A 107 -0.30 -11.83 -8.13
CA LEU A 107 0.18 -10.46 -8.27
C LEU A 107 1.70 -10.32 -8.14
N GLY A 108 2.43 -11.33 -7.66
CA GLY A 108 3.89 -11.27 -7.53
C GLY A 108 4.51 -11.77 -6.24
N ALA A 109 3.73 -12.19 -5.23
CA ALA A 109 4.32 -12.78 -4.03
C ALA A 109 5.12 -14.03 -4.39
N THR A 110 6.35 -14.11 -3.92
CA THR A 110 7.19 -15.32 -4.02
C THR A 110 6.96 -16.25 -2.84
N ASP A 111 6.68 -15.65 -1.67
CA ASP A 111 6.46 -16.35 -0.41
C ASP A 111 5.19 -15.80 0.25
N CYS A 112 4.50 -16.62 1.01
CA CYS A 112 3.35 -16.18 1.81
C CYS A 112 3.47 -16.75 3.22
N LEU A 113 3.32 -15.89 4.22
CA LEU A 113 3.42 -16.26 5.62
C LEU A 113 2.18 -15.80 6.38
N ASN A 114 1.56 -16.74 7.08
CA ASN A 114 0.56 -16.42 8.09
C ASN A 114 1.24 -16.47 9.47
N PRO A 115 1.29 -15.35 10.21
CA PRO A 115 1.89 -15.32 11.54
C PRO A 115 1.27 -16.32 12.53
N ARG A 116 0.00 -16.70 12.34
CA ARG A 116 -0.70 -17.66 13.22
C ARG A 116 -0.22 -19.10 13.05
N ASP A 117 0.44 -19.39 11.93
CA ASP A 117 0.95 -20.72 11.62
C ASP A 117 2.44 -20.85 12.02
N GLN A 118 3.02 -19.82 12.64
CA GLN A 118 4.43 -19.79 13.04
C GLN A 118 4.60 -20.03 14.54
N GLN A 119 5.65 -20.77 14.91
CA GLN A 119 6.03 -20.97 16.31
C GLN A 119 6.83 -19.80 16.88
N LYS A 120 7.54 -19.06 16.02
CA LYS A 120 8.35 -17.88 16.36
C LYS A 120 7.64 -16.60 15.97
N PRO A 121 7.99 -15.45 16.58
CA PRO A 121 7.57 -14.14 16.08
C PRO A 121 7.86 -14.00 14.58
N ILE A 122 6.93 -13.40 13.83
CA ILE A 122 7.00 -13.37 12.36
C ILE A 122 8.28 -12.70 11.84
N GLN A 123 8.78 -11.68 12.55
CA GLN A 123 10.03 -11.02 12.18
C GLN A 123 11.24 -11.96 12.26
N GLU A 124 11.28 -12.88 13.22
CA GLU A 124 12.37 -13.87 13.33
C GLU A 124 12.32 -14.89 12.21
N VAL A 125 11.11 -15.35 11.86
CA VAL A 125 10.90 -16.24 10.71
C VAL A 125 11.42 -15.59 9.41
N ILE A 126 11.12 -14.30 9.20
CA ILE A 126 11.59 -13.57 8.04
C ILE A 126 13.12 -13.41 8.06
N LEU A 127 13.71 -13.03 9.20
CA LEU A 127 15.17 -12.91 9.36
C LEU A 127 15.88 -14.22 8.99
N GLU A 128 15.36 -15.36 9.44
CA GLU A 128 15.90 -16.69 9.13
C GLU A 128 15.75 -17.03 7.64
N MET A 129 14.56 -16.77 7.07
CA MET A 129 14.28 -17.06 5.65
C MET A 129 15.13 -16.23 4.69
N THR A 130 15.56 -15.04 5.08
CA THR A 130 16.33 -14.11 4.23
C THR A 130 17.79 -13.96 4.67
N ASN A 131 18.24 -14.74 5.65
CA ASN A 131 19.60 -14.71 6.19
C ASN A 131 20.03 -13.31 6.67
N GLY A 132 19.15 -12.61 7.39
CA GLY A 132 19.47 -11.33 8.02
C GLY A 132 18.41 -10.23 7.90
N GLY A 133 17.31 -10.46 7.20
CA GLY A 133 16.20 -9.52 7.03
C GLY A 133 15.91 -9.15 5.58
N VAL A 134 14.85 -8.37 5.37
CA VAL A 134 14.50 -7.83 4.05
C VAL A 134 15.08 -6.44 3.85
N ASP A 135 15.34 -6.08 2.60
CA ASP A 135 15.79 -4.73 2.24
C ASP A 135 14.68 -3.70 2.46
N PHE A 136 13.43 -4.06 2.13
CA PHE A 136 12.27 -3.18 2.26
C PHE A 136 11.10 -3.88 2.95
N ALA A 137 10.55 -3.29 4.00
CA ALA A 137 9.31 -3.72 4.64
C ALA A 137 8.22 -2.65 4.49
N PHE A 138 6.97 -3.09 4.32
CA PHE A 138 5.81 -2.22 4.16
C PHE A 138 4.73 -2.61 5.16
N ASP A 139 4.41 -1.72 6.10
CA ASP A 139 3.24 -1.88 6.97
C ASP A 139 2.00 -1.29 6.27
N CYS A 140 1.10 -2.17 5.83
CA CYS A 140 -0.18 -1.81 5.23
C CYS A 140 -1.36 -2.09 6.18
N VAL A 141 -1.11 -2.27 7.48
CA VAL A 141 -2.13 -2.56 8.50
C VAL A 141 -2.34 -1.36 9.43
N GLY A 142 -1.26 -0.77 9.96
CA GLY A 142 -1.33 0.35 10.90
C GLY A 142 -1.43 -0.07 12.37
N GLY A 143 -1.27 -1.37 12.67
CA GLY A 143 -1.20 -1.88 14.04
C GLY A 143 0.23 -1.77 14.57
N LEU A 144 0.42 -1.23 15.78
CA LEU A 144 1.76 -1.02 16.35
C LEU A 144 2.64 -2.26 16.39
N GLU A 145 2.08 -3.42 16.73
CA GLU A 145 2.83 -4.68 16.75
C GLU A 145 3.24 -5.12 15.34
N VAL A 146 2.43 -4.82 14.33
CA VAL A 146 2.77 -5.07 12.92
C VAL A 146 3.88 -4.13 12.47
N VAL A 147 3.82 -2.85 12.85
CA VAL A 147 4.87 -1.87 12.55
C VAL A 147 6.21 -2.30 13.15
N LYS A 148 6.23 -2.71 14.41
CA LYS A 148 7.45 -3.22 15.07
C LYS A 148 7.99 -4.47 14.37
N ALA A 149 7.12 -5.43 14.05
CA ALA A 149 7.53 -6.63 13.32
C ALA A 149 8.09 -6.29 11.92
N ALA A 150 7.45 -5.37 11.21
CA ALA A 150 7.90 -4.89 9.90
C ALA A 150 9.28 -4.24 9.99
N LEU A 151 9.53 -3.37 10.97
CA LEU A 151 10.86 -2.80 11.19
C LEU A 151 11.89 -3.86 11.54
N ASN A 152 11.56 -4.74 12.49
CA ASN A 152 12.52 -5.70 13.04
C ASN A 152 12.86 -6.85 12.09
N CYS A 153 12.05 -7.06 11.05
CA CYS A 153 12.36 -8.01 9.98
C CYS A 153 13.25 -7.42 8.88
N THR A 154 13.58 -6.12 8.93
CA THR A 154 14.48 -5.50 7.96
C THR A 154 15.95 -5.75 8.29
N THR A 155 16.79 -5.75 7.26
CA THR A 155 18.23 -5.94 7.39
C THR A 155 18.88 -4.83 8.22
N VAL A 156 19.70 -5.22 9.20
CA VAL A 156 20.57 -4.29 9.92
C VAL A 156 21.54 -3.63 8.94
N GLY A 157 21.71 -2.31 9.02
CA GLY A 157 22.66 -1.56 8.21
C GLY A 157 22.03 -0.72 7.10
N TRP A 158 21.04 -1.26 6.39
CA TRP A 158 20.40 -0.54 5.27
C TRP A 158 18.90 -0.77 5.11
N GLY A 159 18.31 -1.69 5.89
CA GLY A 159 16.91 -2.04 5.77
C GLY A 159 15.97 -0.85 5.99
N SER A 160 14.89 -0.79 5.21
CA SER A 160 13.92 0.30 5.26
C SER A 160 12.51 -0.19 5.55
N CYS A 161 11.85 0.42 6.53
CA CYS A 161 10.45 0.15 6.84
C CYS A 161 9.58 1.36 6.47
N THR A 162 8.59 1.14 5.59
CA THR A 162 7.64 2.17 5.17
C THR A 162 6.29 1.98 5.86
N LEU A 163 5.88 2.99 6.62
CA LEU A 163 4.59 3.05 7.32
C LEU A 163 3.53 3.62 6.38
N ILE A 164 2.48 2.84 6.14
CA ILE A 164 1.39 3.19 5.22
C ILE A 164 0.03 3.06 5.92
N GLY A 165 -0.14 2.00 6.72
CA GLY A 165 -1.35 1.76 7.49
C GLY A 165 -1.60 2.88 8.50
N VAL A 166 -2.87 3.28 8.63
CA VAL A 166 -3.26 4.36 9.54
C VAL A 166 -3.61 3.77 10.90
N ALA A 167 -2.87 4.15 11.94
CA ALA A 167 -3.25 3.85 13.31
C ALA A 167 -4.44 4.74 13.71
N MET A 168 -5.55 4.13 14.12
CA MET A 168 -6.80 4.83 14.47
C MET A 168 -6.82 5.41 15.90
N GLU A 169 -5.73 5.26 16.65
CA GLU A 169 -5.63 5.67 18.05
C GLU A 169 -4.34 6.46 18.30
N ASN A 170 -4.36 7.36 19.29
CA ASN A 170 -3.19 8.09 19.79
C ASN A 170 -2.26 7.13 20.56
N LYS A 171 -1.69 6.15 19.87
CA LYS A 171 -0.72 5.21 20.42
C LYS A 171 0.68 5.56 19.94
N GLU A 172 1.65 5.44 20.84
CA GLU A 172 3.04 5.78 20.57
C GLU A 172 3.78 4.58 19.99
N LEU A 173 4.56 4.81 18.93
CA LEU A 173 5.55 3.85 18.44
C LEU A 173 6.88 4.12 19.14
N ILE A 174 7.33 3.16 19.92
CA ILE A 174 8.58 3.25 20.69
C ILE A 174 9.64 2.37 20.02
N PHE A 175 10.80 2.97 19.76
CA PHE A 175 12.01 2.31 19.27
C PHE A 175 13.22 2.80 20.07
N THR A 176 14.22 1.96 20.20
CA THR A 176 15.50 2.32 20.80
C THR A 176 16.35 3.11 19.79
N PRO A 177 17.14 4.10 20.24
CA PRO A 177 18.07 4.79 19.35
C PRO A 177 19.03 3.85 18.61
N MET A 178 19.40 2.73 19.24
CA MET A 178 20.28 1.72 18.64
C MET A 178 19.66 1.06 17.40
N GLU A 179 18.34 0.81 17.38
CA GLU A 179 17.68 0.19 16.22
C GLU A 179 17.85 1.03 14.94
N ILE A 180 17.84 2.36 15.07
CA ILE A 180 18.03 3.30 13.95
C ILE A 180 19.51 3.56 13.71
N LEU A 181 20.30 3.75 14.77
CA LEU A 181 21.75 4.00 14.68
C LEU A 181 22.48 2.87 13.93
N MET A 182 21.99 1.63 14.06
CA MET A 182 22.51 0.48 13.32
C MET A 182 22.09 0.45 11.84
N GLY A 183 21.60 1.56 11.27
CA GLY A 183 21.42 1.76 9.84
C GLY A 183 20.04 1.43 9.28
N ARG A 184 19.07 1.07 10.13
CA ARG A 184 17.68 0.95 9.66
C ARG A 184 17.07 2.32 9.43
N THR A 185 16.14 2.39 8.48
CA THR A 185 15.36 3.60 8.20
C THR A 185 13.87 3.35 8.40
N ILE A 186 13.17 4.36 8.93
CA ILE A 186 11.71 4.39 9.00
C ILE A 186 11.24 5.57 8.19
N ASN A 187 10.33 5.32 7.25
CA ASN A 187 9.73 6.35 6.41
C ASN A 187 8.21 6.23 6.48
N GLY A 188 7.50 7.36 6.45
CA GLY A 188 6.04 7.38 6.28
C GLY A 188 5.68 7.75 4.85
N THR A 189 4.51 7.31 4.38
CA THR A 189 3.96 7.78 3.12
C THR A 189 2.48 8.10 3.25
N LEU A 190 2.09 9.21 2.62
CA LEU A 190 0.69 9.56 2.42
C LEU A 190 0.43 9.55 0.92
N PHE A 191 -0.61 8.84 0.51
CA PHE A 191 -0.97 8.69 -0.91
C PHE A 191 0.22 8.24 -1.77
N GLY A 192 1.13 7.41 -1.22
CA GLY A 192 2.28 6.85 -1.95
C GLY A 192 3.30 7.89 -2.41
N GLY A 193 3.32 9.08 -1.78
CA GLY A 193 4.21 10.18 -2.14
C GLY A 193 3.84 10.89 -3.45
N TRP A 194 2.63 10.64 -3.99
CA TRP A 194 2.18 11.27 -5.21
C TRP A 194 1.68 12.69 -4.97
N LYS A 195 2.06 13.61 -5.86
CA LYS A 195 1.36 14.89 -6.02
C LYS A 195 0.15 14.64 -6.90
N SER A 196 -1.06 14.61 -6.33
CA SER A 196 -2.27 14.10 -6.97
C SER A 196 -2.50 14.66 -8.38
N ILE A 197 -2.70 15.97 -8.51
CA ILE A 197 -2.99 16.65 -9.79
C ILE A 197 -1.95 16.33 -10.86
N ASP A 198 -0.67 16.31 -10.48
CA ASP A 198 0.44 16.12 -11.42
C ASP A 198 0.72 14.63 -11.76
N SER A 199 0.34 13.72 -10.88
CA SER A 199 0.78 12.31 -10.92
C SER A 199 -0.32 11.35 -11.35
N ILE A 200 -1.58 11.60 -10.97
CA ILE A 200 -2.68 10.71 -11.35
C ILE A 200 -2.86 10.59 -12.87
N PRO A 201 -2.76 11.67 -13.67
CA PRO A 201 -2.84 11.53 -15.13
C PRO A 201 -1.72 10.66 -15.71
N LYS A 202 -0.53 10.70 -15.09
CA LYS A 202 0.60 9.84 -15.46
C LYS A 202 0.35 8.38 -15.08
N LEU A 203 -0.23 8.11 -13.91
CA LEU A 203 -0.64 6.76 -13.53
C LEU A 203 -1.72 6.20 -14.45
N VAL A 204 -2.67 7.03 -14.91
CA VAL A 204 -3.65 6.64 -15.92
C VAL A 204 -2.95 6.25 -17.24
N THR A 205 -1.96 7.04 -17.65
CA THR A 205 -1.14 6.74 -18.83
C THR A 205 -0.37 5.42 -18.67
N ASP A 206 0.22 5.18 -17.51
CA ASP A 206 0.93 3.94 -17.19
C ASP A 206 0.01 2.71 -17.19
N TYR A 207 -1.23 2.88 -16.73
CA TYR A 207 -2.27 1.86 -16.83
C TYR A 207 -2.63 1.55 -18.30
N LYS A 208 -2.84 2.57 -19.14
CA LYS A 208 -3.07 2.38 -20.59
C LYS A 208 -1.92 1.63 -21.26
N ASN A 209 -0.69 1.93 -20.84
CA ASN A 209 0.53 1.28 -21.31
C ASN A 209 0.78 -0.10 -20.67
N LYS A 210 -0.17 -0.64 -19.90
CA LYS A 210 -0.11 -1.97 -19.28
C LYS A 210 1.09 -2.18 -18.35
N LYS A 211 1.63 -1.11 -17.76
CA LYS A 211 2.72 -1.22 -16.77
C LYS A 211 2.28 -1.98 -15.51
N PHE A 212 0.99 -1.92 -15.18
CA PHE A 212 0.37 -2.67 -14.11
C PHE A 212 -1.08 -3.01 -14.47
N ASN A 213 -1.65 -3.98 -13.77
CA ASN A 213 -3.01 -4.44 -14.00
C ASN A 213 -3.94 -4.06 -12.83
N LEU A 214 -4.81 -3.07 -13.04
CA LEU A 214 -5.84 -2.68 -12.06
C LEU A 214 -7.01 -3.67 -11.98
N ASP A 215 -7.29 -4.43 -13.05
CA ASP A 215 -8.42 -5.35 -13.11
C ASP A 215 -8.29 -6.44 -12.04
N ALA A 216 -7.06 -6.88 -11.77
CA ALA A 216 -6.78 -7.86 -10.75
C ALA A 216 -7.20 -7.41 -9.34
N LEU A 217 -7.40 -6.11 -9.10
CA LEU A 217 -7.82 -5.56 -7.81
C LEU A 217 -9.34 -5.45 -7.65
N VAL A 218 -10.11 -5.48 -8.74
CA VAL A 218 -11.57 -5.46 -8.72
C VAL A 218 -12.10 -6.88 -8.54
N THR A 219 -12.76 -7.17 -7.43
CA THR A 219 -13.34 -8.50 -7.16
C THR A 219 -14.83 -8.58 -7.44
N ASN A 220 -15.53 -7.44 -7.40
CA ASN A 220 -16.97 -7.38 -7.54
C ASN A 220 -17.39 -6.08 -8.24
N THR A 221 -18.51 -6.13 -8.93
CA THR A 221 -19.18 -4.98 -9.53
C THR A 221 -20.64 -5.05 -9.14
N TRP A 222 -21.16 -3.95 -8.63
CA TRP A 222 -22.53 -3.83 -8.14
C TRP A 222 -23.18 -2.60 -8.78
N PRO A 223 -24.52 -2.59 -8.95
CA PRO A 223 -25.23 -1.36 -9.23
C PRO A 223 -25.10 -0.39 -8.04
N PHE A 224 -25.45 0.88 -8.27
CA PHE A 224 -25.41 1.90 -7.21
C PHE A 224 -26.52 1.73 -6.17
N ASP A 225 -27.64 1.10 -6.56
CA ASP A 225 -28.83 0.87 -5.73
C ASP A 225 -28.70 -0.35 -4.80
#